data_AF-A0A1F4UJ35-F1
#
_entry.id   AF-A0A1F4UJ35-F1
#
_cell.length_a   1.000
_cell.length_b   1.000
_cell.length_c   1.000
_cell.angle_alpha   90.00
_cell.angle_beta   90.00
_cell.angle_gamma   90.00
#
_symmetry.space_group_name_H-M   'P 1'
#
loop_
_entity.id
_entity.type
_entity.pdbx_description
1 polymer ?
#
loop_
_entity_poly.entity_id
_entity_poly.type
_entity_poly.pdbx_seq_one_letter_code
_entity_poly.pdbx_strand_id
1 'polypeptide(L)'
;MAKKLVPPANGPSPTRMLEQLLKERLIGQDRAINEIVRSFEIYYAGIKNPEHPIATLAFFGPTGTGKTLAAKVLASCFKKHWVWRCSRYQECQIEYTEADRRAGIQVPTFCPRHKGNLRIKKMEVPNLWRINCGTMSGSQGHAVANLLGSPTGYVGHDSTPPRLVGGKAPRVVLFDEAEKALLTESWNGGGSDFANVLLEILDEGKIVNNLGEVVDFTNSIIILTGNLGAKEILKEFSNKLGFSTPDQPPRKDFSKMTDEEIARINQNIYTTVKEKAERELAPEFLNRLDRLIVFHFLTRRDYAQILDIEIAKVVKIVERAVKAGRVPPFVFTFSTKAIDFLVNESMSDRLSGGRSLVRKLAKLTVAELAKLINARIIKEGDHLEARIAKGTDDDGKPEEKIIFYRLPPSEDKLLLKPPEPAPPPKADPPQAEKGPEGGDA
;
A
#
# COMPACT_ATOMS: atom_id res chain seq x y z
N MET A 1 -7.76 13.54 28.36
CA MET A 1 -6.71 14.16 27.53
C MET A 1 -5.76 13.09 26.98
N ALA A 2 -5.43 13.19 25.70
CA ALA A 2 -4.88 12.15 24.82
C ALA A 2 -3.64 11.36 25.34
N LYS A 3 -3.81 10.10 25.76
CA LYS A 3 -2.72 9.10 25.92
C LYS A 3 -2.51 8.23 24.67
N LYS A 4 -2.87 8.73 23.48
CA LYS A 4 -3.11 7.92 22.27
C LYS A 4 -1.94 7.92 21.28
N LEU A 5 -1.24 9.05 21.15
CA LEU A 5 0.10 9.16 20.56
C LEU A 5 1.08 9.35 21.74
N VAL A 6 2.16 8.58 21.83
CA VAL A 6 3.13 8.73 22.94
C VAL A 6 4.38 9.43 22.46
N PRO A 7 4.51 10.72 22.74
CA PRO A 7 5.81 11.36 22.84
C PRO A 7 6.44 11.08 24.22
N PRO A 8 7.78 10.92 24.32
CA PRO A 8 8.48 10.77 25.59
C PRO A 8 8.43 12.07 26.42
N ALA A 9 8.36 11.93 27.75
CA ALA A 9 8.19 13.05 28.69
C ALA A 9 9.32 14.10 28.65
N ASN A 10 10.51 13.74 28.15
CA ASN A 10 11.69 14.60 28.05
C ASN A 10 12.28 14.63 26.62
N GLY A 11 11.44 14.51 25.59
CA GLY A 11 11.87 14.37 24.18
C GLY A 11 11.60 15.60 23.30
N PRO A 12 12.07 15.57 22.03
CA PRO A 12 11.68 16.55 21.01
C PRO A 12 10.15 16.60 20.85
N SER A 13 9.63 17.71 20.29
CA SER A 13 8.18 17.88 20.12
C SER A 13 7.55 16.66 19.41
N PRO A 14 6.30 16.27 19.77
CA PRO A 14 5.64 15.11 19.18
C PRO A 14 5.55 15.19 17.65
N THR A 15 5.44 16.42 17.13
CA THR A 15 5.40 16.75 15.71
C THR A 15 6.75 16.53 15.03
N ARG A 16 7.87 16.86 15.70
CA ARG A 16 9.22 16.60 15.18
C ARG A 16 9.53 15.11 15.10
N MET A 17 9.08 14.32 16.09
CA MET A 17 9.21 12.86 16.03
C MET A 17 8.40 12.27 14.88
N LEU A 18 7.17 12.75 14.67
CA LEU A 18 6.33 12.34 13.55
C LEU A 18 6.98 12.70 12.21
N GLU A 19 7.50 13.92 12.07
CA GLU A 19 8.20 14.39 10.88
C GLU A 19 9.40 13.49 10.55
N GLN A 20 10.25 13.20 11.55
CA GLN A 20 11.40 12.31 11.38
C GLN A 20 10.96 10.91 10.91
N LEU A 21 9.97 10.32 11.57
CA LEU A 21 9.47 9.00 11.20
C LEU A 21 8.90 8.97 9.77
N LEU A 22 8.19 10.03 9.36
CA LEU A 22 7.68 10.17 8.01
C LEU A 22 8.85 10.30 7.01
N LYS A 23 9.85 11.16 7.27
CA LYS A 23 11.02 11.34 6.39
C LYS A 23 11.86 10.08 6.23
N GLU A 24 11.96 9.25 7.27
CA GLU A 24 12.64 7.95 7.21
C GLU A 24 11.94 6.90 6.33
N ARG A 25 10.68 7.15 5.93
CA ARG A 25 9.84 6.15 5.22
C ARG A 25 9.26 6.67 3.91
N LEU A 26 9.01 7.97 3.80
CA LEU A 26 8.42 8.65 2.64
C LEU A 26 9.50 9.49 1.94
N ILE A 27 10.12 8.90 0.94
CA ILE A 27 11.20 9.54 0.19
C ILE A 27 10.62 10.45 -0.91
N GLY A 28 11.19 11.65 -1.05
CA GLY A 28 10.83 12.61 -2.10
C GLY A 28 9.51 13.35 -1.86
N GLN A 29 8.94 13.27 -0.66
CA GLN A 29 7.60 13.82 -0.35
C GLN A 29 7.64 14.89 0.75
N ASP A 30 8.70 15.68 0.86
CA ASP A 30 8.90 16.66 1.94
C ASP A 30 7.74 17.65 2.10
N ARG A 31 7.20 18.16 0.99
CA ARG A 31 6.02 19.05 1.03
C ARG A 31 4.81 18.34 1.64
N ALA A 32 4.55 17.09 1.25
CA ALA A 32 3.44 16.33 1.80
C ALA A 32 3.65 16.04 3.29
N ILE A 33 4.87 15.70 3.69
CA ILE A 33 5.23 15.46 5.10
C ILE A 33 4.99 16.71 5.94
N ASN A 34 5.45 17.87 5.49
CA ASN A 34 5.27 19.13 6.20
C ASN A 34 3.79 19.47 6.39
N GLU A 35 2.96 19.25 5.36
CA GLU A 35 1.52 19.47 5.44
C GLU A 35 0.84 18.49 6.40
N ILE A 36 1.26 17.21 6.41
CA ILE A 36 0.78 16.22 7.39
C ILE A 36 1.13 16.70 8.80
N VAL A 37 2.38 17.08 9.06
CA VAL A 37 2.87 17.51 10.38
C VAL A 37 2.09 18.74 10.87
N ARG A 38 1.87 19.73 10.00
CA ARG A 38 1.06 20.93 10.31
C ARG A 38 -0.37 20.59 10.75
N SER A 39 -1.01 19.57 10.14
CA SER A 39 -2.34 19.14 10.59
C SER A 39 -2.32 18.60 12.02
N PHE A 40 -1.23 17.96 12.45
CA PHE A 40 -1.10 17.45 13.82
C PHE A 40 -0.66 18.51 14.84
N GLU A 41 -0.01 19.60 14.42
CA GLU A 41 0.32 20.71 15.31
C GLU A 41 -0.92 21.29 16.00
N ILE A 42 -2.00 21.50 15.24
CA ILE A 42 -3.29 21.99 15.77
C ILE A 42 -3.87 21.02 16.80
N TYR A 43 -3.82 19.71 16.51
CA TYR A 43 -4.27 18.67 17.42
C TYR A 43 -3.45 18.64 18.71
N TYR A 44 -2.12 18.64 18.61
CA TYR A 44 -1.23 18.63 19.78
C TYR A 44 -1.29 19.91 20.60
N ALA A 45 -1.66 21.05 19.99
CA ALA A 45 -1.96 22.28 20.71
C ALA A 45 -3.28 22.21 21.50
N GLY A 46 -4.13 21.21 21.24
CA GLY A 46 -5.40 21.02 21.95
C GLY A 46 -6.52 21.97 21.53
N ILE A 47 -6.40 22.61 20.36
CA ILE A 47 -7.33 23.65 19.88
C ILE A 47 -8.36 23.07 18.90
N LYS A 48 -8.27 21.77 18.58
CA LYS A 48 -9.23 21.10 17.70
C LYS A 48 -10.55 20.79 18.42
N ASN A 49 -11.68 20.91 17.72
CA ASN A 49 -12.98 20.50 18.22
C ASN A 49 -12.97 18.99 18.58
N PRO A 50 -13.29 18.61 19.85
CA PRO A 50 -13.27 17.23 20.31
C PRO A 50 -14.34 16.32 19.67
N GLU A 51 -15.36 16.90 19.02
CA GLU A 51 -16.41 16.13 18.33
C GLU A 51 -16.00 15.68 16.93
N HIS A 52 -14.91 16.21 16.38
CA HIS A 52 -14.41 15.81 15.06
C HIS A 52 -13.26 14.80 15.17
N PRO A 53 -12.97 14.06 14.08
CA PRO A 53 -11.77 13.22 14.01
C PRO A 53 -10.47 13.99 14.28
N ILE A 54 -9.43 13.30 14.76
CA ILE A 54 -8.10 13.88 15.08
C ILE A 54 -7.55 14.69 13.90
N ALA A 55 -7.65 14.13 12.70
CA ALA A 55 -7.27 14.78 11.45
C ALA A 55 -8.09 14.20 10.28
N THR A 56 -8.54 15.05 9.36
CA THR A 56 -9.24 14.69 8.12
C THR A 56 -8.38 15.12 6.93
N LEU A 57 -7.71 14.17 6.30
CA LEU A 57 -6.69 14.45 5.28
C LEU A 57 -7.07 13.82 3.94
N ALA A 58 -6.87 14.55 2.84
CA ALA A 58 -6.97 14.00 1.49
C ALA A 58 -5.59 13.94 0.84
N PHE A 59 -5.14 12.75 0.48
CA PHE A 59 -3.88 12.51 -0.21
C PHE A 59 -4.15 12.31 -1.70
N PHE A 60 -3.75 13.27 -2.52
CA PHE A 60 -3.88 13.19 -3.97
C PHE A 60 -2.52 13.19 -4.67
N GLY A 61 -2.47 12.62 -5.87
CA GLY A 61 -1.25 12.57 -6.68
C GLY A 61 -1.06 11.22 -7.37
N PRO A 62 0.10 10.98 -8.00
CA PRO A 62 0.30 9.81 -8.84
C PRO A 62 0.29 8.49 -8.09
N THR A 63 0.05 7.39 -8.81
CA THR A 63 0.08 6.04 -8.22
C THR A 63 1.50 5.69 -7.75
N GLY A 64 1.60 5.03 -6.60
CA GLY A 64 2.87 4.50 -6.11
C GLY A 64 3.86 5.53 -5.54
N THR A 65 3.43 6.77 -5.28
CA THR A 65 4.24 7.84 -4.68
C THR A 65 4.32 7.81 -3.15
N GLY A 66 3.57 6.91 -2.50
CA GLY A 66 3.63 6.70 -1.04
C GLY A 66 2.39 7.12 -0.25
N LYS A 67 1.28 7.52 -0.88
CA LYS A 67 0.03 7.88 -0.18
C LYS A 67 -0.44 6.85 0.87
N THR A 68 -0.61 5.59 0.45
CA THR A 68 -0.98 4.49 1.36
C THR A 68 0.14 4.17 2.37
N LEU A 69 1.41 4.40 2.01
CA LEU A 69 2.53 4.21 2.92
C LEU A 69 2.50 5.25 4.05
N ALA A 70 2.15 6.51 3.75
CA ALA A 70 1.99 7.56 4.74
C ALA A 70 0.91 7.19 5.78
N ALA A 71 -0.23 6.65 5.32
CA ALA A 71 -1.27 6.14 6.20
C ALA A 71 -0.77 4.99 7.10
N LYS A 72 0.04 4.07 6.57
CA LYS A 72 0.66 2.99 7.36
C LYS A 72 1.65 3.52 8.40
N VAL A 73 2.44 4.53 8.06
CA VAL A 73 3.37 5.18 8.99
C VAL A 73 2.58 5.85 10.11
N LEU A 74 1.55 6.63 9.79
CA LEU A 74 0.67 7.25 10.79
C LEU A 74 0.00 6.21 11.70
N ALA A 75 -0.44 5.08 11.14
CA ALA A 75 -1.03 4.00 11.92
C ALA A 75 -0.03 3.35 12.89
N SER A 76 1.25 3.28 12.51
CA SER A 76 2.31 2.75 13.38
C SER A 76 2.62 3.63 14.59
N CYS A 77 2.21 4.91 14.56
CA CYS A 77 2.35 5.83 15.70
C CYS A 77 1.36 5.55 16.84
N PHE A 78 0.26 4.84 16.57
CA PHE A 78 -0.70 4.46 17.59
C PHE A 78 -0.18 3.30 18.44
N LYS A 79 -0.55 3.30 19.71
CA LYS A 79 -0.37 2.12 20.56
C LYS A 79 -1.14 0.94 19.99
N LYS A 80 -0.66 -0.27 20.26
CA LYS A 80 -1.45 -1.48 19.99
C LYS A 80 -2.71 -1.46 20.84
N HIS A 81 -3.84 -1.76 20.21
CA HIS A 81 -5.13 -1.82 20.86
C HIS A 81 -5.61 -3.26 20.95
N TRP A 82 -6.20 -3.61 22.09
CA TRP A 82 -6.73 -4.94 22.36
C TRP A 82 -8.21 -4.84 22.63
N VAL A 83 -8.96 -5.77 22.05
CA VAL A 83 -10.39 -5.90 22.25
C VAL A 83 -10.73 -7.34 22.55
N TRP A 84 -11.91 -7.55 23.11
CA TRP A 84 -12.50 -8.86 23.30
C TRP A 84 -13.71 -8.99 22.38
N ARG A 85 -13.60 -9.90 21.42
CA ARG A 85 -14.68 -10.22 20.48
C ARG A 85 -14.64 -11.69 20.09
N CYS A 86 -15.72 -12.19 19.50
CA CYS A 86 -15.77 -13.55 18.98
C CYS A 86 -15.24 -13.63 17.54
N SER A 87 -15.05 -14.85 17.02
CA SER A 87 -14.59 -15.07 15.64
C SER A 87 -15.56 -14.53 14.56
N ARG A 88 -16.85 -14.42 14.89
CA ARG A 88 -17.91 -13.87 14.03
C ARG A 88 -18.35 -12.48 14.48
N TYR A 89 -17.39 -11.65 14.89
CA TYR A 89 -17.67 -10.29 15.33
C TYR A 89 -18.45 -9.45 14.31
N GLN A 90 -18.27 -9.67 13.01
CA GLN A 90 -19.02 -8.96 11.96
C GLN A 90 -20.53 -9.25 12.00
N GLU A 91 -20.95 -10.38 12.58
CA GLU A 91 -22.36 -10.76 12.72
C GLU A 91 -22.96 -10.29 14.06
N CYS A 92 -22.22 -10.39 15.16
CA CYS A 92 -22.75 -10.00 16.48
C CYS A 92 -22.47 -8.56 16.88
N GLN A 93 -21.37 -7.99 16.39
CA GLN A 93 -20.84 -6.68 16.71
C GLN A 93 -20.52 -6.44 18.20
N ILE A 94 -20.50 -7.51 18.99
CA ILE A 94 -20.15 -7.45 20.42
C ILE A 94 -18.64 -7.33 20.56
N GLU A 95 -18.22 -6.15 21.04
CA GLU A 95 -16.85 -5.83 21.36
C GLU A 95 -16.76 -5.23 22.76
N TYR A 96 -15.81 -5.74 23.55
CA TYR A 96 -15.42 -5.12 24.82
C TYR A 96 -14.00 -4.57 24.71
N THR A 97 -13.80 -3.40 25.29
CA THR A 97 -12.52 -2.70 25.31
C THR A 97 -11.84 -2.79 26.68
N GLU A 98 -10.57 -2.42 26.74
CA GLU A 98 -9.88 -2.22 28.03
C GLU A 98 -10.55 -1.13 28.88
N ALA A 99 -11.20 -0.13 28.25
CA ALA A 99 -11.94 0.89 28.98
C ALA A 99 -13.20 0.32 29.64
N ASP A 100 -13.94 -0.53 28.93
CA ASP A 100 -15.12 -1.23 29.48
C ASP A 100 -14.74 -2.06 30.71
N ARG A 101 -13.63 -2.81 30.65
CA ARG A 101 -13.13 -3.58 31.81
C ARG A 101 -12.73 -2.70 33.00
N ARG A 102 -12.10 -1.56 32.75
CA ARG A 102 -11.74 -0.59 33.81
C ARG A 102 -12.97 0.04 34.45
N ALA A 103 -14.06 0.16 33.69
CA ALA A 103 -15.36 0.58 34.19
C ALA A 103 -16.14 -0.54 34.93
N GLY A 104 -15.52 -1.72 35.14
CA GLY A 104 -16.13 -2.83 35.86
C GLY A 104 -16.98 -3.76 35.01
N ILE A 105 -17.06 -3.57 33.69
CA ILE A 105 -17.81 -4.45 32.80
C ILE A 105 -17.08 -5.81 32.70
N GLN A 106 -17.76 -6.87 33.13
CA GLN A 106 -17.26 -8.24 32.98
C GLN A 106 -17.40 -8.71 31.53
N VAL A 107 -16.30 -9.21 30.96
CA VAL A 107 -16.31 -9.81 29.63
C VAL A 107 -16.75 -11.26 29.75
N PRO A 108 -17.90 -11.66 29.17
CA PRO A 108 -18.36 -13.04 29.25
C PRO A 108 -17.45 -13.98 28.46
N THR A 109 -17.33 -15.22 28.92
CA THR A 109 -16.53 -16.26 28.24
C THR A 109 -17.06 -16.58 26.84
N PHE A 110 -18.37 -16.48 26.66
CA PHE A 110 -19.06 -16.77 25.42
C PHE A 110 -19.88 -15.58 24.92
N CYS A 111 -19.98 -15.45 23.61
CA CYS A 111 -20.72 -14.40 22.95
C CYS A 111 -22.23 -14.57 23.21
N PRO A 112 -22.91 -13.57 23.81
CA PRO A 112 -24.31 -13.70 24.16
C PRO A 112 -25.22 -13.73 22.91
N ARG A 113 -24.82 -13.07 21.81
CA ARG A 113 -25.58 -13.04 20.55
C ARG A 113 -25.51 -14.34 19.75
N HIS A 114 -24.45 -15.14 19.96
CA HIS A 114 -24.29 -16.45 19.32
C HIS A 114 -24.73 -17.60 20.25
N LYS A 115 -25.70 -17.34 21.14
CA LYS A 115 -26.26 -18.32 22.09
C LYS A 115 -25.20 -19.11 22.87
N GLY A 116 -24.05 -18.50 23.15
CA GLY A 116 -22.96 -19.17 23.87
C GLY A 116 -22.04 -20.07 23.02
N ASN A 117 -22.25 -20.24 21.72
CA ASN A 117 -21.46 -21.18 20.90
C ASN A 117 -20.06 -20.65 20.54
N LEU A 118 -19.86 -19.34 20.55
CA LEU A 118 -18.58 -18.73 20.18
C LEU A 118 -17.91 -18.09 21.38
N ARG A 119 -16.67 -18.50 21.65
CA ARG A 119 -15.84 -17.90 22.70
C ARG A 119 -15.41 -16.50 22.33
N ILE A 120 -15.47 -15.60 23.31
CA ILE A 120 -14.86 -14.28 23.20
C ILE A 120 -13.38 -14.42 23.55
N LYS A 121 -12.51 -13.90 22.67
CA LYS A 121 -11.05 -13.96 22.85
C LYS A 121 -10.48 -12.54 22.85
N LYS A 122 -9.42 -12.34 23.63
CA LYS A 122 -8.60 -11.13 23.55
C LYS A 122 -7.82 -11.14 22.25
N MET A 123 -7.90 -10.09 21.46
CA MET A 123 -7.17 -9.96 20.20
C MET A 123 -6.70 -8.53 19.95
N GLU A 124 -5.57 -8.40 19.26
CA GLU A 124 -5.04 -7.12 18.81
C GLU A 124 -5.87 -6.65 17.61
N VAL A 125 -6.37 -5.41 17.65
CA VAL A 125 -7.02 -4.78 16.49
C VAL A 125 -5.99 -3.95 15.71
N PRO A 126 -6.04 -3.98 14.37
CA PRO A 126 -5.11 -3.20 13.57
C PRO A 126 -5.36 -1.70 13.75
N ASN A 127 -4.29 -0.94 13.90
CA ASN A 127 -4.35 0.53 13.94
C ASN A 127 -4.65 1.15 12.57
N LEU A 128 -4.58 0.35 11.49
CA LEU A 128 -4.98 0.77 10.15
C LEU A 128 -6.24 0.02 9.73
N TRP A 129 -7.31 0.78 9.51
CA TRP A 129 -8.54 0.28 8.94
C TRP A 129 -8.66 0.77 7.50
N ARG A 130 -8.41 -0.13 6.55
CA ARG A 130 -8.45 0.18 5.11
C ARG A 130 -9.80 -0.21 4.51
N ILE A 131 -10.41 0.74 3.83
CA ILE A 131 -11.63 0.60 3.03
C ILE A 131 -11.21 0.84 1.58
N ASN A 132 -11.38 -0.16 0.71
CA ASN A 132 -11.09 -0.02 -0.71
C ASN A 132 -12.34 0.52 -1.43
N CYS A 133 -12.33 1.81 -1.75
CA CYS A 133 -13.43 2.48 -2.43
C CYS A 133 -13.43 2.21 -3.95
N GLY A 134 -12.32 1.72 -4.51
CA GLY A 134 -12.24 1.37 -5.92
C GLY A 134 -13.13 0.21 -6.33
N THR A 135 -13.57 -0.64 -5.40
CA THR A 135 -14.54 -1.72 -5.66
C THR A 135 -15.99 -1.28 -5.46
N MET A 136 -16.22 -0.01 -5.09
CA MET A 136 -17.53 0.52 -4.70
C MET A 136 -18.16 1.37 -5.81
N SER A 137 -17.49 1.52 -6.96
CA SER A 137 -17.98 2.22 -8.15
C SER A 137 -18.99 1.37 -8.94
N GLY A 138 -20.10 0.99 -8.29
CA GLY A 138 -21.24 0.26 -8.85
C GLY A 138 -22.57 0.90 -8.42
N SER A 139 -23.72 0.29 -8.75
CA SER A 139 -25.05 0.87 -8.50
C SER A 139 -25.20 1.41 -7.07
N GLN A 140 -25.88 2.56 -6.96
CA GLN A 140 -25.76 3.51 -5.85
C GLN A 140 -25.98 2.91 -4.43
N GLY A 141 -26.80 1.85 -4.30
CA GLY A 141 -27.06 1.21 -3.00
C GLY A 141 -25.95 0.28 -2.49
N HIS A 142 -25.09 -0.28 -3.35
CA HIS A 142 -24.09 -1.26 -2.91
C HIS A 142 -22.94 -0.65 -2.12
N ALA A 143 -22.54 0.59 -2.41
CA ALA A 143 -21.44 1.25 -1.72
C ALA A 143 -21.79 1.51 -0.24
N VAL A 144 -22.96 2.10 0.01
CA VAL A 144 -23.41 2.40 1.37
C VAL A 144 -23.81 1.14 2.12
N ALA A 145 -24.49 0.17 1.48
CA ALA A 145 -24.78 -1.11 2.11
C ALA A 145 -23.51 -1.88 2.51
N ASN A 146 -22.43 -1.78 1.74
CA ASN A 146 -21.14 -2.35 2.12
C ASN A 146 -20.48 -1.68 3.34
N LEU A 147 -20.80 -0.41 3.62
CA LEU A 147 -20.24 0.32 4.77
C LEU A 147 -21.11 0.21 6.01
N LEU A 148 -22.39 0.55 5.88
CA LEU A 148 -23.35 0.66 6.97
C LEU A 148 -24.20 -0.60 7.15
N GLY A 149 -24.07 -1.60 6.27
CA GLY A 149 -24.92 -2.80 6.25
C GLY A 149 -26.20 -2.57 5.43
N SER A 150 -26.97 -3.62 5.18
CA SER A 150 -28.28 -3.48 4.53
C SER A 150 -29.31 -2.81 5.47
N PRO A 151 -30.18 -1.90 5.01
CA PRO A 151 -31.23 -1.29 5.83
C PRO A 151 -32.25 -2.30 6.34
N THR A 152 -32.73 -2.13 7.57
CA THR A 152 -33.82 -2.92 8.18
C THR A 152 -35.07 -2.94 7.31
N GLY A 153 -35.46 -4.13 6.82
CA GLY A 153 -36.67 -4.33 6.01
C GLY A 153 -36.46 -4.56 4.50
N TYR A 154 -35.23 -4.50 3.99
CA TYR A 154 -34.92 -4.80 2.58
C TYR A 154 -34.72 -6.31 2.33
N VAL A 155 -35.14 -6.83 1.17
CA VAL A 155 -34.85 -8.22 0.78
C VAL A 155 -33.33 -8.41 0.71
N GLY A 156 -32.78 -9.26 1.58
CA GLY A 156 -31.32 -9.39 1.76
C GLY A 156 -30.73 -8.62 2.95
N HIS A 157 -31.57 -8.21 3.92
CA HIS A 157 -31.19 -7.58 5.19
C HIS A 157 -29.97 -8.20 5.91
N ASP A 158 -29.82 -9.53 5.83
CA ASP A 158 -28.71 -10.25 6.48
C ASP A 158 -27.54 -10.57 5.53
N SER A 159 -27.57 -10.10 4.27
CA SER A 159 -26.60 -10.52 3.25
C SER A 159 -25.25 -9.80 3.34
N THR A 160 -25.21 -8.57 3.86
CA THR A 160 -23.99 -7.75 3.92
C THR A 160 -23.85 -7.13 5.31
N PRO A 161 -22.98 -7.67 6.18
CA PRO A 161 -22.72 -7.07 7.48
C PRO A 161 -22.02 -5.71 7.31
N PRO A 162 -22.31 -4.72 8.17
CA PRO A 162 -21.63 -3.43 8.12
C PRO A 162 -20.12 -3.60 8.25
N ARG A 163 -19.38 -2.90 7.39
CA ARG A 163 -17.95 -2.76 7.58
C ARG A 163 -17.65 -1.83 8.73
N LEU A 164 -18.35 -0.69 8.83
CA LEU A 164 -18.18 0.31 9.87
C LEU A 164 -18.74 -0.20 11.21
N VAL A 165 -17.86 -0.87 11.98
CA VAL A 165 -18.17 -1.43 13.29
C VAL A 165 -17.02 -1.23 14.28
N GLY A 166 -17.34 -1.12 15.57
CA GLY A 166 -16.34 -1.15 16.66
C GLY A 166 -15.53 0.13 16.81
N GLY A 167 -16.16 1.30 16.62
CA GLY A 167 -15.53 2.63 16.63
C GLY A 167 -14.88 3.08 17.96
N LYS A 168 -14.67 2.21 18.94
CA LYS A 168 -14.15 2.63 20.25
C LYS A 168 -12.62 2.79 20.29
N ALA A 169 -11.87 2.12 19.40
CA ALA A 169 -10.40 2.15 19.42
C ALA A 169 -9.82 3.21 18.47
N PRO A 170 -8.86 4.04 18.94
CA PRO A 170 -8.11 4.98 18.09
C PRO A 170 -7.41 4.29 16.92
N ARG A 171 -7.48 4.87 15.73
CA ARG A 171 -6.96 4.25 14.50
C ARG A 171 -6.80 5.25 13.36
N VAL A 172 -6.11 4.83 12.32
CA VAL A 172 -6.16 5.46 11.00
C VAL A 172 -7.22 4.75 10.17
N VAL A 173 -8.18 5.51 9.65
CA VAL A 173 -9.20 5.04 8.71
C VAL A 173 -8.80 5.53 7.32
N LEU A 174 -8.45 4.59 6.45
CA LEU A 174 -7.96 4.84 5.10
C LEU A 174 -9.04 4.48 4.09
N PHE A 175 -9.62 5.47 3.43
CA PHE A 175 -10.44 5.31 2.24
C PHE A 175 -9.53 5.36 1.01
N ASP A 176 -9.22 4.18 0.49
CA ASP A 176 -8.29 4.00 -0.63
C ASP A 176 -9.03 4.13 -1.96
N GLU A 177 -8.52 4.95 -2.88
CA GLU A 177 -9.20 5.31 -4.14
C GLU A 177 -10.61 5.91 -3.93
N ALA A 178 -10.73 6.81 -2.95
CA ALA A 178 -11.98 7.44 -2.56
C ALA A 178 -12.62 8.26 -3.69
N GLU A 179 -11.82 8.81 -4.61
CA GLU A 179 -12.31 9.56 -5.76
C GLU A 179 -13.25 8.71 -6.63
N LYS A 180 -13.01 7.40 -6.75
CA LYS A 180 -13.87 6.54 -7.58
C LYS A 180 -15.28 6.40 -7.01
N ALA A 181 -15.40 6.34 -5.68
CA ALA A 181 -16.69 6.25 -5.01
C ALA A 181 -17.36 7.63 -4.89
N LEU A 182 -16.58 8.69 -4.65
CA LEU A 182 -17.09 10.07 -4.59
C LEU A 182 -17.62 10.55 -5.94
N LEU A 183 -16.95 10.18 -7.04
CA LEU A 183 -17.29 10.61 -8.40
C LEU A 183 -18.24 9.63 -9.14
N THR A 184 -18.81 8.64 -8.44
CA THR A 184 -19.84 7.78 -9.04
C THR A 184 -21.06 8.65 -9.36
N GLU A 185 -21.61 8.52 -10.58
CA GLU A 185 -22.59 9.45 -11.14
C GLU A 185 -23.78 9.74 -10.22
N SER A 186 -23.74 10.88 -9.56
CA SER A 186 -24.90 11.77 -9.46
C SER A 186 -24.51 13.08 -10.13
N TRP A 187 -24.48 13.05 -11.47
CA TRP A 187 -24.49 14.28 -12.27
C TRP A 187 -25.88 14.92 -12.06
N ASN A 188 -25.89 16.17 -11.60
CA ASN A 188 -27.06 17.02 -11.27
C ASN A 188 -27.46 17.10 -9.78
N GLY A 189 -26.51 17.46 -8.92
CA GLY A 189 -26.82 18.29 -7.73
C GLY A 189 -27.27 17.57 -6.46
N GLY A 190 -27.24 16.25 -6.40
CA GLY A 190 -27.30 15.49 -5.14
C GLY A 190 -26.02 14.66 -5.01
N GLY A 191 -25.23 14.83 -3.96
CA GLY A 191 -24.01 14.02 -3.74
C GLY A 191 -24.32 12.52 -3.78
N SER A 192 -23.31 11.68 -4.04
CA SER A 192 -23.47 10.23 -3.90
C SER A 192 -23.83 9.88 -2.45
N ASP A 193 -24.61 8.82 -2.22
CA ASP A 193 -24.93 8.35 -0.86
C ASP A 193 -23.66 8.11 -0.03
N PHE A 194 -22.56 7.71 -0.69
CA PHE A 194 -21.24 7.58 -0.08
C PHE A 194 -20.65 8.94 0.36
N ALA A 195 -20.81 10.00 -0.43
CA ALA A 195 -20.36 11.33 -0.07
C ALA A 195 -21.10 11.85 1.18
N ASN A 196 -22.41 11.60 1.28
CA ASN A 196 -23.21 11.98 2.46
C ASN A 196 -22.73 11.27 3.72
N VAL A 197 -22.50 9.95 3.64
CA VAL A 197 -21.92 9.14 4.73
C VAL A 197 -20.55 9.67 5.15
N LEU A 198 -19.70 10.05 4.20
CA LEU A 198 -18.41 10.64 4.54
C LEU A 198 -18.56 12.01 5.18
N LEU A 199 -19.42 12.89 4.66
CA LEU A 199 -19.67 14.21 5.24
C LEU A 199 -20.13 14.10 6.70
N GLU A 200 -21.07 13.19 7.00
CA GLU A 200 -21.50 12.90 8.38
C GLU A 200 -20.33 12.49 9.27
N ILE A 201 -19.48 11.57 8.80
CA ILE A 201 -18.29 11.13 9.55
C ILE A 201 -17.29 12.28 9.76
N LEU A 202 -17.09 13.15 8.77
CA LEU A 202 -16.16 14.28 8.86
C LEU A 202 -16.69 15.39 9.79
N ASP A 203 -18.00 15.56 9.86
CA ASP A 203 -18.68 16.62 10.62
C ASP A 203 -19.00 16.23 12.05
N GLU A 204 -19.63 15.08 12.27
CA GLU A 204 -20.07 14.69 13.62
C GLU A 204 -19.04 13.79 14.31
N GLY A 205 -18.04 13.31 13.56
CA GLY A 205 -17.08 12.33 14.04
C GLY A 205 -17.74 11.02 14.49
N LYS A 206 -19.01 10.81 14.19
CA LYS A 206 -19.83 9.65 14.57
C LYS A 206 -20.81 9.36 13.45
N ILE A 207 -21.20 8.10 13.33
CA ILE A 207 -22.25 7.66 12.41
C ILE A 207 -22.97 6.47 13.02
N VAL A 208 -24.25 6.33 12.71
CA VAL A 208 -25.04 5.15 13.08
C VAL A 208 -25.09 4.21 11.89
N ASN A 209 -24.68 2.95 12.08
CA ASN A 209 -24.86 1.95 11.02
C ASN A 209 -26.32 1.47 10.93
N ASN A 210 -26.67 0.74 9.88
CA ASN A 210 -28.05 0.27 9.66
C ASN A 210 -28.52 -0.79 10.67
N LEU A 211 -27.63 -1.24 11.56
CA LEU A 211 -27.95 -2.11 12.70
C LEU A 211 -28.12 -1.32 14.01
N GLY A 212 -28.10 0.01 13.96
CA GLY A 212 -28.32 0.91 15.11
C GLY A 212 -27.10 1.13 15.99
N GLU A 213 -25.90 0.68 15.57
CA GLU A 213 -24.69 0.91 16.35
C GLU A 213 -24.01 2.22 15.99
N VAL A 214 -23.61 2.96 17.03
CA VAL A 214 -22.80 4.17 16.89
C VAL A 214 -21.34 3.80 16.68
N VAL A 215 -20.75 4.27 15.58
CA VAL A 215 -19.33 4.16 15.27
C VAL A 215 -18.68 5.51 15.51
N ASP A 216 -17.74 5.57 16.46
CA ASP A 216 -17.03 6.79 16.84
C ASP A 216 -15.69 6.93 16.09
N PHE A 217 -15.47 8.09 15.47
CA PHE A 217 -14.28 8.51 14.73
C PHE A 217 -13.55 9.70 15.38
N THR A 218 -14.03 10.26 16.49
CA THR A 218 -13.42 11.40 17.21
C THR A 218 -11.94 11.16 17.54
N ASN A 219 -11.57 9.90 17.74
CA ASN A 219 -10.22 9.48 18.06
C ASN A 219 -9.47 8.82 16.90
N SER A 220 -9.95 9.05 15.68
CA SER A 220 -9.40 8.49 14.46
C SER A 220 -8.75 9.57 13.59
N ILE A 221 -7.76 9.18 12.81
CA ILE A 221 -7.28 9.97 11.68
C ILE A 221 -7.98 9.43 10.44
N ILE A 222 -8.67 10.28 9.70
CA ILE A 222 -9.32 9.92 8.45
C ILE A 222 -8.42 10.34 7.30
N ILE A 223 -8.10 9.40 6.42
CA ILE A 223 -7.28 9.61 5.24
C ILE A 223 -8.05 9.13 4.03
N LEU A 224 -8.31 10.04 3.11
CA LEU A 224 -8.78 9.74 1.78
C LEU A 224 -7.56 9.68 0.87
N THR A 225 -7.52 8.75 -0.07
CA THR A 225 -6.50 8.77 -1.12
C THR A 225 -7.16 8.75 -2.48
N GLY A 226 -6.52 9.39 -3.45
CA GLY A 226 -6.90 9.26 -4.84
C GLY A 226 -5.79 9.59 -5.81
N ASN A 227 -6.04 9.26 -7.07
CA ASN A 227 -5.12 9.54 -8.18
C ASN A 227 -5.57 10.73 -9.03
N LEU A 228 -6.32 11.65 -8.42
CA LEU A 228 -6.87 12.83 -9.08
C LEU A 228 -5.78 13.70 -9.71
N GLY A 229 -5.99 14.10 -10.97
CA GLY A 229 -5.15 15.04 -11.72
C GLY A 229 -3.84 14.45 -12.25
N ALA A 230 -3.37 13.31 -11.71
CA ALA A 230 -2.08 12.76 -12.08
C ALA A 230 -2.00 12.31 -13.55
N LYS A 231 -3.08 11.74 -14.10
CA LYS A 231 -3.12 11.29 -15.51
C LYS A 231 -3.22 12.46 -16.48
N GLU A 232 -3.98 13.50 -16.13
CA GLU A 232 -4.17 14.69 -16.97
C GLU A 232 -2.90 15.52 -17.03
N ILE A 233 -2.21 15.68 -15.90
CA ILE A 233 -0.89 16.33 -15.85
C ILE A 233 0.07 15.64 -16.83
N LEU A 234 0.11 14.31 -16.82
CA LEU A 234 0.98 13.58 -17.74
C LEU A 234 0.63 13.82 -19.22
N LYS A 235 -0.68 13.86 -19.54
CA LYS A 235 -1.16 14.16 -20.90
C LYS A 235 -0.88 15.60 -21.33
N GLU A 236 -1.08 16.55 -20.44
CA GLU A 236 -0.80 17.97 -20.72
C GLU A 236 0.67 18.22 -20.94
N PHE A 237 1.54 17.63 -20.11
CA PHE A 237 2.98 17.77 -20.26
C PHE A 237 3.51 17.03 -21.49
N SER A 238 2.94 15.88 -21.86
CA SER A 238 3.28 15.22 -23.12
C SER A 238 2.89 16.07 -24.34
N ASN A 239 1.81 16.87 -24.24
CA ASN A 239 1.32 17.71 -25.33
C ASN A 239 1.99 19.10 -25.39
N LYS A 240 2.28 19.74 -24.25
CA LYS A 240 2.87 21.09 -24.16
C LYS A 240 4.36 21.16 -24.54
N LEU A 241 5.06 20.03 -24.61
CA LEU A 241 6.46 19.95 -25.05
C LEU A 241 6.62 19.86 -26.59
N GLY A 242 5.51 19.89 -27.34
CA GLY A 242 5.48 19.89 -28.80
C GLY A 242 5.68 21.26 -29.43
N PHE A 243 6.91 21.80 -29.38
CA PHE A 243 7.39 22.75 -30.38
C PHE A 243 8.61 22.13 -31.08
N SER A 244 8.37 21.30 -32.09
CA SER A 244 9.30 20.97 -33.19
C SER A 244 8.63 20.09 -34.24
N THR A 245 8.53 20.61 -35.47
CA THR A 245 8.35 19.99 -36.80
C THR A 245 7.27 18.89 -37.02
N PRO A 246 6.54 18.90 -38.16
CA PRO A 246 5.44 17.97 -38.45
C PRO A 246 5.81 16.48 -38.58
N ASP A 247 7.08 16.11 -38.43
CA ASP A 247 7.62 14.81 -38.83
C ASP A 247 8.24 13.98 -37.68
N GLN A 248 7.88 14.28 -36.43
CA GLN A 248 8.22 13.42 -35.28
C GLN A 248 6.97 12.91 -34.55
N PRO A 249 6.91 11.61 -34.23
CA PRO A 249 5.77 11.06 -33.50
C PRO A 249 5.70 11.69 -32.10
N PRO A 250 4.51 12.16 -31.67
CA PRO A 250 4.34 12.78 -30.37
C PRO A 250 4.31 11.67 -29.33
N ARG A 251 5.40 11.53 -28.54
CA ARG A 251 5.44 10.87 -27.23
C ARG A 251 6.86 11.00 -26.68
N LYS A 252 7.15 12.02 -25.86
CA LYS A 252 8.24 11.86 -24.90
C LYS A 252 7.81 10.74 -23.94
N ASP A 253 8.44 9.58 -24.05
CA ASP A 253 8.26 8.48 -23.11
C ASP A 253 8.48 9.00 -21.69
N PHE A 254 7.46 8.93 -20.83
CA PHE A 254 7.54 9.38 -19.44
C PHE A 254 8.67 8.69 -18.67
N SER A 255 9.04 7.47 -19.08
CA SER A 255 10.17 6.71 -18.54
C SER A 255 11.53 7.37 -18.78
N LYS A 256 11.67 8.20 -19.83
CA LYS A 256 12.94 8.83 -20.26
C LYS A 256 13.09 10.29 -19.81
N MET A 257 12.15 10.84 -19.03
CA MET A 257 12.22 12.23 -18.58
C MET A 257 13.34 12.45 -17.55
N THR A 258 14.02 13.60 -17.62
CA THR A 258 15.07 13.95 -16.64
C THR A 258 14.48 14.38 -15.29
N ASP A 259 15.29 14.41 -14.24
CA ASP A 259 14.84 14.85 -12.91
C ASP A 259 14.42 16.33 -12.93
N GLU A 260 15.03 17.17 -13.77
CA GLU A 260 14.64 18.58 -13.95
C GLU A 260 13.27 18.70 -14.61
N GLU A 261 12.94 17.86 -15.59
CA GLU A 261 11.62 17.82 -16.22
C GLU A 261 10.55 17.37 -15.20
N ILE A 262 10.84 16.35 -14.39
CA ILE A 262 9.95 15.92 -13.30
C ILE A 262 9.78 17.04 -12.27
N ALA A 263 10.85 17.75 -11.91
CA ALA A 263 10.78 18.85 -10.97
C ALA A 263 9.86 19.97 -11.47
N ARG A 264 9.89 20.29 -12.77
CA ARG A 264 8.95 21.24 -13.39
C ARG A 264 7.50 20.75 -13.34
N ILE A 265 7.27 19.46 -13.60
CA ILE A 265 5.94 18.85 -13.44
C ILE A 265 5.46 18.99 -11.99
N ASN A 266 6.36 18.72 -11.04
CA ASN A 266 6.09 18.79 -9.61
C ASN A 266 5.85 20.23 -9.10
N GLN A 267 6.25 21.28 -9.84
CA GLN A 267 5.86 22.65 -9.49
C GLN A 267 4.38 22.92 -9.78
N ASN A 268 3.87 22.39 -10.90
CA ASN A 268 2.50 22.62 -11.33
C ASN A 268 1.49 21.60 -10.77
N ILE A 269 1.97 20.41 -10.35
CA ILE A 269 1.09 19.34 -9.86
C ILE A 269 0.17 19.79 -8.73
N TYR A 270 0.66 20.63 -7.82
CA TYR A 270 -0.14 21.13 -6.72
C TYR A 270 -1.35 21.92 -7.22
N THR A 271 -1.10 22.89 -8.10
CA THR A 271 -2.15 23.75 -8.65
C THR A 271 -3.14 22.94 -9.48
N THR A 272 -2.65 22.05 -10.35
CA THR A 272 -3.53 21.22 -11.19
C THR A 272 -4.37 20.24 -10.38
N VAL A 273 -3.78 19.58 -9.38
CA VAL A 273 -4.53 18.66 -8.51
C VAL A 273 -5.56 19.43 -7.68
N LYS A 274 -5.21 20.63 -7.18
CA LYS A 274 -6.11 21.48 -6.42
C LYS A 274 -7.30 21.96 -7.26
N GLU A 275 -7.03 22.53 -8.45
CA GLU A 275 -8.09 22.98 -9.37
C GLU A 275 -9.01 21.82 -9.78
N LYS A 276 -8.44 20.63 -10.01
CA LYS A 276 -9.25 19.45 -10.34
C LYS A 276 -10.07 18.96 -9.16
N ALA A 277 -9.52 18.99 -7.95
CA ALA A 277 -10.26 18.69 -6.72
C ALA A 277 -11.44 19.66 -6.55
N GLU A 278 -11.23 20.96 -6.76
CA GLU A 278 -12.29 21.98 -6.66
C GLU A 278 -13.38 21.83 -7.74
N ARG A 279 -13.03 21.30 -8.91
CA ARG A 279 -14.00 21.05 -9.99
C ARG A 279 -14.79 19.76 -9.83
N GLU A 280 -14.13 18.69 -9.37
CA GLU A 280 -14.72 17.35 -9.35
C GLU A 280 -15.28 16.96 -7.98
N LEU A 281 -14.78 17.54 -6.89
CA LEU A 281 -15.30 17.31 -5.54
C LEU A 281 -16.22 18.48 -5.14
N ALA A 282 -17.32 18.17 -4.47
CA ALA A 282 -18.24 19.19 -3.96
C ALA A 282 -17.49 20.16 -3.01
N PRO A 283 -17.70 21.48 -3.11
CA PRO A 283 -17.08 22.47 -2.22
C PRO A 283 -17.34 22.17 -0.74
N GLU A 284 -18.55 21.68 -0.42
CA GLU A 284 -18.92 21.25 0.93
C GLU A 284 -17.95 20.20 1.48
N PHE A 285 -17.57 19.21 0.66
CA PHE A 285 -16.64 18.16 1.04
C PHE A 285 -15.22 18.70 1.28
N LEU A 286 -14.73 19.55 0.38
CA LEU A 286 -13.40 20.14 0.50
C LEU A 286 -13.27 20.99 1.77
N ASN A 287 -14.32 21.71 2.14
CA ASN A 287 -14.36 22.53 3.34
C ASN A 287 -14.34 21.71 4.65
N ARG A 288 -14.67 20.41 4.61
CA ARG A 288 -14.59 19.51 5.77
C ARG A 288 -13.24 18.80 5.92
N LEU A 289 -12.34 18.96 4.95
CA LEU A 289 -10.99 18.44 5.03
C LEU A 289 -10.11 19.45 5.77
N ASP A 290 -9.38 19.00 6.80
CA ASP A 290 -8.38 19.84 7.44
C ASP A 290 -7.30 20.27 6.44
N ARG A 291 -6.85 19.32 5.59
CA ARG A 291 -5.87 19.59 4.52
C ARG A 291 -6.02 18.65 3.32
N LEU A 292 -5.86 19.25 2.13
CA LEU A 292 -5.57 18.55 0.89
C LEU A 292 -4.05 18.51 0.66
N ILE A 293 -3.50 17.31 0.58
CA ILE A 293 -2.06 17.04 0.53
C ILE A 293 -1.73 16.40 -0.81
N VAL A 294 -0.86 17.06 -1.57
CA VAL A 294 -0.45 16.61 -2.90
C VAL A 294 0.89 15.88 -2.83
N PHE A 295 0.91 14.66 -3.35
CA PHE A 295 2.08 13.83 -3.55
C PHE A 295 2.62 14.01 -4.97
N HIS A 296 3.93 13.99 -5.09
CA HIS A 296 4.66 14.37 -6.29
C HIS A 296 5.27 13.14 -6.96
N PHE A 297 5.58 13.23 -8.25
CA PHE A 297 6.29 12.15 -8.95
C PHE A 297 7.69 11.96 -8.36
N LEU A 298 8.11 10.70 -8.26
CA LEU A 298 9.42 10.32 -7.75
C LEU A 298 10.49 10.60 -8.81
N THR A 299 11.58 11.24 -8.38
CA THR A 299 12.81 11.46 -9.16
C THR A 299 13.70 10.22 -9.15
N ARG A 300 14.70 10.15 -10.02
CA ARG A 300 15.71 9.07 -10.01
C ARG A 300 16.38 8.96 -8.64
N ARG A 301 16.70 10.10 -8.03
CA ARG A 301 17.26 10.16 -6.68
C ARG A 301 16.35 9.50 -5.65
N ASP A 302 15.04 9.76 -5.73
CA ASP A 302 14.06 9.15 -4.83
C ASP A 302 14.00 7.63 -5.03
N TYR A 303 14.00 7.15 -6.29
CA TYR A 303 14.04 5.71 -6.58
C TYR A 303 15.28 5.03 -6.00
N ALA A 304 16.46 5.64 -6.09
CA ALA A 304 17.67 5.09 -5.52
C ALA A 304 17.58 4.94 -3.99
N GLN A 305 17.11 5.99 -3.30
CA GLN A 305 16.93 5.95 -1.85
C GLN A 305 15.84 4.95 -1.42
N ILE A 306 14.75 4.82 -2.20
CA ILE A 306 13.74 3.79 -1.97
C ILE A 306 14.34 2.39 -2.17
N LEU A 307 15.21 2.21 -3.18
CA LEU A 307 15.87 0.94 -3.45
C LEU A 307 16.71 0.48 -2.25
N ASP A 308 17.48 1.39 -1.65
CA ASP A 308 18.27 1.10 -0.45
C ASP A 308 17.38 0.59 0.70
N ILE A 309 16.22 1.23 0.91
CA ILE A 309 15.25 0.83 1.94
C ILE A 309 14.68 -0.56 1.63
N GLU A 310 14.32 -0.84 0.38
CA GLU A 310 13.77 -2.15 0.00
C GLU A 310 14.83 -3.26 0.08
N ILE A 311 16.07 -2.99 -0.33
CA ILE A 311 17.20 -3.92 -0.16
C ILE A 311 17.42 -4.23 1.33
N ALA A 312 17.42 -3.20 2.19
CA ALA A 312 17.57 -3.38 3.64
C ALA A 312 16.45 -4.26 4.23
N LYS A 313 15.23 -4.21 3.69
CA LYS A 313 14.14 -5.12 4.09
C LYS A 313 14.43 -6.56 3.66
N VAL A 314 14.94 -6.77 2.45
CA VAL A 314 15.34 -8.11 1.97
C VAL A 314 16.46 -8.68 2.85
N VAL A 315 17.48 -7.88 3.17
CA VAL A 315 18.57 -8.27 4.08
C VAL A 315 18.00 -8.73 5.44
N LYS A 316 17.09 -7.95 6.05
CA LYS A 316 16.45 -8.33 7.32
C LYS A 316 15.64 -9.63 7.23
N ILE A 317 15.04 -9.93 6.09
CA ILE A 317 14.31 -11.19 5.88
C ILE A 317 15.30 -12.36 5.85
N VAL A 318 16.42 -12.20 5.12
CA VAL A 318 17.49 -13.20 5.06
C VAL A 318 18.10 -13.43 6.45
N GLU A 319 18.43 -12.37 7.18
CA GLU A 319 18.97 -12.46 8.54
C GLU A 319 18.05 -13.25 9.49
N ARG A 320 16.73 -13.05 9.39
CA ARG A 320 15.76 -13.83 10.17
C ARG A 320 15.75 -15.30 9.77
N ALA A 321 15.88 -15.59 8.48
CA ALA A 321 15.95 -16.97 8.00
C ALA A 321 17.24 -17.67 8.46
N VAL A 322 18.37 -16.96 8.46
CA VAL A 322 19.65 -17.43 9.01
C VAL A 322 19.53 -17.71 10.51
N LYS A 323 19.00 -16.77 11.28
CA LYS A 323 18.77 -16.95 12.74
C LYS A 323 17.86 -18.13 13.06
N ALA A 324 16.92 -18.45 12.16
CA ALA A 324 16.03 -19.60 12.30
C ALA A 324 16.65 -20.93 11.82
N GLY A 325 17.92 -20.94 11.39
CA GLY A 325 18.61 -22.14 10.88
C GLY A 325 18.09 -22.65 9.54
N ARG A 326 17.33 -21.83 8.78
CA ARG A 326 16.75 -22.24 7.49
C ARG A 326 17.69 -22.05 6.31
N VAL A 327 18.66 -21.14 6.46
CA VAL A 327 19.61 -20.73 5.42
C VAL A 327 20.97 -20.59 6.09
N PRO A 328 22.08 -21.02 5.45
CA PRO A 328 23.43 -20.80 5.99
C PRO A 328 23.71 -19.29 6.17
N PRO A 329 24.57 -18.89 7.11
CA PRO A 329 24.95 -17.49 7.25
C PRO A 329 25.82 -17.05 6.06
N PHE A 330 25.38 -15.99 5.37
CA PHE A 330 26.09 -15.39 4.24
C PHE A 330 25.82 -13.88 4.19
N VAL A 331 26.65 -13.15 3.47
CA VAL A 331 26.46 -11.72 3.17
C VAL A 331 26.24 -11.56 1.68
N PHE A 332 25.37 -10.62 1.29
CA PHE A 332 25.25 -10.23 -0.11
C PHE A 332 25.27 -8.71 -0.28
N THR A 333 25.92 -8.25 -1.34
CA THR A 333 26.06 -6.85 -1.72
C THR A 333 25.67 -6.66 -3.19
N PHE A 334 25.53 -5.40 -3.61
CA PHE A 334 25.28 -5.05 -5.00
C PHE A 334 26.43 -4.21 -5.53
N SER A 335 26.86 -4.49 -6.76
CA SER A 335 27.74 -3.57 -7.48
C SER A 335 27.00 -2.28 -7.85
N THR A 336 27.72 -1.15 -7.97
CA THR A 336 27.14 0.14 -8.36
C THR A 336 26.33 0.05 -9.65
N LYS A 337 26.85 -0.70 -10.64
CA LYS A 337 26.14 -0.94 -11.91
C LYS A 337 24.81 -1.67 -11.69
N ALA A 338 24.78 -2.70 -10.83
CA ALA A 338 23.53 -3.42 -10.54
C ALA A 338 22.48 -2.53 -9.87
N ILE A 339 22.90 -1.62 -8.97
CA ILE A 339 22.00 -0.62 -8.38
C ILE A 339 21.45 0.32 -9.45
N ASP A 340 22.31 0.89 -10.30
CA ASP A 340 21.88 1.76 -11.40
C ASP A 340 20.91 1.07 -12.36
N PHE A 341 21.18 -0.20 -12.69
CA PHE A 341 20.30 -1.04 -13.51
C PHE A 341 18.92 -1.24 -12.86
N LEU A 342 18.87 -1.61 -11.58
CA LEU A 342 17.60 -1.79 -10.87
C LEU A 342 16.77 -0.50 -10.83
N VAL A 343 17.41 0.65 -10.61
CA VAL A 343 16.74 1.95 -10.63
C VAL A 343 16.17 2.24 -12.02
N ASN A 344 16.99 2.12 -13.07
CA ASN A 344 16.57 2.40 -14.45
C ASN A 344 15.43 1.46 -14.89
N GLU A 345 15.55 0.16 -14.61
CA GLU A 345 14.52 -0.85 -14.89
C GLU A 345 13.22 -0.56 -14.15
N SER A 346 13.29 -0.05 -12.92
CA SER A 346 12.11 0.33 -12.13
C SER A 346 11.43 1.57 -12.69
N MET A 347 12.22 2.53 -13.17
CA MET A 347 11.76 3.78 -13.79
C MET A 347 11.18 3.59 -15.20
N SER A 348 11.31 2.41 -15.81
CA SER A 348 10.59 2.10 -17.06
C SER A 348 9.06 2.23 -16.92
N ASP A 349 8.54 2.00 -15.70
CA ASP A 349 7.13 2.08 -15.33
C ASP A 349 6.93 3.12 -14.20
N ARG A 350 7.25 4.40 -14.49
CA ARG A 350 7.09 5.48 -13.52
C ARG A 350 5.64 5.72 -13.10
N LEU A 351 4.67 5.30 -13.91
CA LEU A 351 3.24 5.39 -13.59
C LEU A 351 2.88 4.55 -12.37
N SER A 352 3.57 3.43 -12.17
CA SER A 352 3.40 2.57 -11.00
C SER A 352 4.17 3.06 -9.76
N GLY A 353 5.00 4.10 -9.89
CA GLY A 353 5.81 4.65 -8.81
C GLY A 353 6.74 3.60 -8.17
N GLY A 354 6.95 3.71 -6.86
CA GLY A 354 7.78 2.77 -6.09
C GLY A 354 7.30 1.32 -6.10
N ARG A 355 6.06 1.04 -6.55
CA ARG A 355 5.57 -0.35 -6.71
C ARG A 355 6.35 -1.11 -7.78
N SER A 356 6.76 -0.42 -8.85
CA SER A 356 7.58 -1.01 -9.92
C SER A 356 8.90 -1.54 -9.36
N LEU A 357 9.53 -0.75 -8.48
CA LEU A 357 10.79 -1.10 -7.83
C LEU A 357 10.68 -2.36 -6.98
N VAL A 358 9.68 -2.42 -6.10
CA VAL A 358 9.46 -3.62 -5.25
C VAL A 358 9.28 -4.87 -6.11
N ARG A 359 8.51 -4.76 -7.20
CA ARG A 359 8.29 -5.85 -8.15
C ARG A 359 9.58 -6.26 -8.87
N LYS A 360 10.36 -5.29 -9.38
CA LYS A 360 11.61 -5.54 -10.11
C LYS A 360 12.67 -6.13 -9.19
N LEU A 361 12.85 -5.62 -7.97
CA LEU A 361 13.74 -6.19 -6.96
C LEU A 361 13.34 -7.64 -6.61
N ALA A 362 12.04 -7.89 -6.41
CA ALA A 362 11.56 -9.25 -6.16
C ALA A 362 11.87 -10.20 -7.33
N LYS A 363 11.58 -9.79 -8.56
CA LYS A 363 11.80 -10.60 -9.77
C LYS A 363 13.29 -10.83 -10.06
N LEU A 364 14.10 -9.78 -10.05
CA LEU A 364 15.47 -9.81 -10.56
C LEU A 364 16.49 -10.22 -9.49
N THR A 365 16.17 -10.03 -8.20
CA THR A 365 17.11 -10.30 -7.11
C THR A 365 16.60 -11.39 -6.19
N VAL A 366 15.43 -11.22 -5.59
CA VAL A 366 14.93 -12.15 -4.57
C VAL A 366 14.69 -13.54 -5.16
N ALA A 367 14.13 -13.62 -6.36
CA ALA A 367 13.94 -14.89 -7.05
C ALA A 367 15.27 -15.61 -7.34
N GLU A 368 16.30 -14.87 -7.77
CA GLU A 368 17.62 -15.44 -8.05
C GLU A 368 18.31 -15.91 -6.76
N LEU A 369 18.25 -15.14 -5.67
CA LEU A 369 18.72 -15.59 -4.36
C LEU A 369 18.00 -16.86 -3.90
N ALA A 370 16.67 -16.91 -4.07
CA ALA A 370 15.88 -18.08 -3.68
C ALA A 370 16.30 -19.34 -4.46
N LYS A 371 16.58 -19.22 -5.76
CA LYS A 371 17.11 -20.34 -6.57
C LYS A 371 18.43 -20.85 -6.00
N LEU A 372 19.36 -19.97 -5.65
CA LEU A 372 20.67 -20.33 -5.11
C LEU A 372 20.58 -21.00 -3.73
N ILE A 373 19.70 -20.49 -2.87
CA ILE A 373 19.41 -21.07 -1.55
C ILE A 373 18.84 -22.48 -1.71
N ASN A 374 17.81 -22.64 -2.56
CA ASN A 374 17.14 -23.93 -2.77
C ASN A 374 18.06 -24.97 -3.40
N ALA A 375 18.93 -24.55 -4.32
CA ALA A 375 19.95 -25.41 -4.92
C ALA A 375 21.11 -25.76 -3.97
N ARG A 376 21.12 -25.22 -2.73
CA ARG A 376 22.19 -25.42 -1.73
C ARG A 376 23.57 -25.02 -2.24
N ILE A 377 23.63 -24.03 -3.12
CA ILE A 377 24.87 -23.52 -3.71
C ILE A 377 25.59 -22.55 -2.75
N ILE A 378 24.81 -21.80 -1.97
CA ILE A 378 25.31 -20.86 -0.96
C ILE A 378 25.81 -21.65 0.25
N LYS A 379 27.02 -21.33 0.70
CA LYS A 379 27.69 -21.95 1.84
C LYS A 379 27.83 -20.94 2.98
N GLU A 380 28.09 -21.46 4.17
CA GLU A 380 28.42 -20.65 5.34
C GLU A 380 29.67 -19.80 5.10
N GLY A 381 29.58 -18.51 5.42
CA GLY A 381 30.64 -17.53 5.23
C GLY A 381 30.72 -16.94 3.82
N ASP A 382 29.84 -17.33 2.89
CA ASP A 382 29.84 -16.77 1.54
C ASP A 382 29.61 -15.26 1.54
N HIS A 383 30.38 -14.55 0.72
CA HIS A 383 30.08 -13.18 0.32
C HIS A 383 29.66 -13.17 -1.15
N LEU A 384 28.40 -12.85 -1.41
CA LEU A 384 27.83 -12.75 -2.75
C LEU A 384 27.77 -11.30 -3.22
N GLU A 385 28.12 -11.04 -4.48
CA GLU A 385 27.91 -9.73 -5.10
C GLU A 385 26.99 -9.86 -6.31
N ALA A 386 25.88 -9.12 -6.28
CA ALA A 386 24.98 -8.94 -7.40
C ALA A 386 25.62 -8.04 -8.46
N ARG A 387 25.76 -8.57 -9.68
CA ARG A 387 26.27 -7.86 -10.86
C ARG A 387 25.34 -8.06 -12.05
N ILE A 388 25.40 -7.15 -13.01
CA ILE A 388 24.69 -7.30 -14.28
C ILE A 388 25.45 -8.29 -15.15
N ALA A 389 24.72 -9.19 -15.81
CA ALA A 389 25.22 -10.01 -16.89
C ALA A 389 24.21 -10.01 -18.06
N LYS A 390 24.73 -10.15 -19.28
CA LYS A 390 23.90 -10.39 -20.46
C LYS A 390 23.41 -11.84 -20.44
N GLY A 391 22.12 -12.04 -20.64
CA GLY A 391 21.51 -13.35 -20.81
C GLY A 391 20.43 -13.28 -21.89
N THR A 392 19.59 -14.31 -21.93
CA THR A 392 18.39 -14.36 -22.77
C THR A 392 17.16 -14.57 -21.89
N ASP A 393 16.03 -13.97 -22.25
CA ASP A 393 14.72 -14.27 -21.66
C ASP A 393 14.21 -15.66 -22.09
N ASP A 394 13.05 -16.05 -21.58
CA ASP A 394 12.43 -17.36 -21.86
C ASP A 394 12.06 -17.50 -23.35
N ASP A 395 11.94 -16.38 -24.08
CA ASP A 395 11.65 -16.31 -25.52
C ASP A 395 12.95 -16.20 -26.37
N GLY A 396 14.12 -16.33 -25.76
CA GLY A 396 15.42 -16.28 -26.44
C GLY A 396 15.90 -14.87 -26.82
N LYS A 397 15.23 -13.81 -26.38
CA LYS A 397 15.65 -12.42 -26.62
C LYS A 397 16.71 -11.98 -25.64
N PRO A 398 17.68 -11.14 -26.04
CA PRO A 398 18.70 -10.64 -25.13
C PRO A 398 18.08 -9.83 -23.98
N GLU A 399 18.38 -10.21 -22.75
CA GLU A 399 17.93 -9.54 -21.52
C GLU A 399 19.11 -9.36 -20.56
N GLU A 400 19.22 -8.18 -19.95
CA GLU A 400 20.15 -7.98 -18.84
C GLU A 400 19.55 -8.55 -17.55
N LYS A 401 20.32 -9.39 -16.84
CA LYS A 401 19.88 -10.06 -15.61
C LYS A 401 20.87 -9.80 -14.48
N ILE A 402 20.38 -9.86 -13.25
CA ILE A 402 21.23 -9.87 -12.07
C ILE A 402 21.71 -11.28 -11.82
N ILE A 403 23.03 -11.44 -11.66
CA ILE A 403 23.65 -12.70 -11.26
C ILE A 403 24.54 -12.44 -10.05
N PHE A 404 24.60 -13.43 -9.15
CA PHE A 404 25.44 -13.41 -7.96
C PHE A 404 26.77 -14.10 -8.20
N TYR A 405 27.85 -13.44 -7.80
CA TYR A 405 29.22 -13.94 -7.83
C TYR A 405 29.76 -14.06 -6.40
N ARG A 406 30.56 -15.09 -6.10
CA ARG A 406 31.23 -15.24 -4.80
C ARG A 406 32.49 -14.34 -4.73
N LEU A 407 32.74 -13.73 -3.57
CA LEU A 407 33.91 -12.92 -3.26
C LEU A 407 34.81 -13.57 -2.17
N PRO A 408 36.16 -13.44 -2.24
CA PRO A 408 36.91 -12.89 -3.36
C PRO A 408 36.76 -13.80 -4.60
N PRO A 409 36.86 -13.26 -5.82
CA PRO A 409 36.83 -14.12 -7.01
C PRO A 409 38.05 -15.03 -6.95
N SER A 410 37.85 -16.33 -6.66
CA SER A 410 38.82 -17.35 -7.08
C SER A 410 38.98 -17.25 -8.60
N GLU A 411 40.11 -17.67 -9.14
CA GLU A 411 40.44 -17.59 -10.59
C GLU A 411 39.30 -18.11 -11.50
N ASP A 412 38.45 -18.99 -10.97
CA ASP A 412 37.13 -19.28 -11.53
C ASP A 412 36.07 -18.22 -11.18
N LYS A 413 35.70 -17.45 -12.20
CA LYS A 413 34.44 -16.67 -12.28
C LYS A 413 33.23 -17.61 -12.18
N LEU A 414 33.00 -18.23 -11.03
CA LEU A 414 31.86 -19.10 -10.80
C LEU A 414 30.62 -18.24 -10.59
N LEU A 415 29.99 -17.89 -11.71
CA LEU A 415 28.55 -17.66 -11.78
C LEU A 415 27.89 -18.76 -10.94
N LEU A 416 27.21 -18.38 -9.86
CA LEU A 416 26.38 -19.35 -9.16
C LEU A 416 25.18 -19.60 -10.07
N LYS A 417 25.24 -20.66 -10.87
CA LYS A 417 24.10 -21.14 -11.65
C LYS A 417 23.49 -22.33 -10.92
N PRO A 418 22.15 -22.35 -10.72
CA PRO A 418 21.46 -23.60 -10.42
C PRO A 418 21.83 -24.66 -11.46
N PRO A 419 21.96 -25.95 -11.09
CA PRO A 419 22.15 -27.00 -12.08
C PRO A 419 21.03 -26.94 -13.11
N GLU A 420 21.36 -27.07 -14.40
CA GLU A 420 20.36 -27.12 -15.46
C GLU A 420 19.38 -28.27 -15.18
N PRO A 421 18.06 -28.08 -15.42
CA PRO A 421 17.10 -29.15 -15.26
C PRO A 421 17.55 -30.34 -16.11
N ALA A 422 17.59 -31.53 -15.48
CA ALA A 422 17.99 -32.74 -16.19
C ALA A 422 17.13 -32.88 -17.46
N PRO A 423 17.74 -33.19 -18.62
CA PRO A 423 16.97 -33.39 -19.84
C PRO A 423 15.90 -34.45 -19.58
N PRO A 424 14.68 -34.30 -20.13
CA PRO A 424 13.64 -35.30 -19.98
C PRO A 424 14.20 -36.67 -20.41
N PRO A 425 13.85 -37.77 -19.72
CA PRO A 425 14.28 -39.09 -20.12
C PRO A 425 13.91 -39.29 -21.59
N LYS A 426 14.88 -39.74 -22.40
CA LYS A 426 14.64 -40.03 -23.81
C LYS A 426 13.45 -41.00 -23.88
N ALA A 427 12.40 -40.60 -24.59
CA ALA A 427 11.27 -41.48 -24.85
C ALA A 427 11.80 -42.75 -25.51
N ASP A 428 11.48 -43.91 -24.93
CA ASP A 428 11.78 -45.19 -25.53
C ASP A 428 11.14 -45.24 -26.94
N PRO A 429 11.85 -45.75 -27.96
CA PRO A 429 11.29 -45.84 -29.30
C PRO A 429 10.01 -46.69 -29.26
N PRO A 430 8.96 -46.31 -30.02
CA PRO A 430 7.69 -47.01 -30.01
C PRO A 430 7.90 -48.49 -30.37
N GLN A 431 7.45 -49.38 -29.49
CA GLN A 431 7.40 -50.81 -29.76
C GLN A 431 6.46 -51.03 -30.95
N ALA A 432 6.99 -51.64 -32.01
CA ALA A 432 6.21 -51.97 -33.19
C ALA A 432 5.06 -52.92 -32.82
N GLU A 433 3.82 -52.44 -32.89
CA GLU A 433 2.64 -53.28 -32.86
C GLU A 433 2.68 -54.23 -34.05
N LYS A 434 2.81 -55.53 -33.77
CA LYS A 434 2.59 -56.58 -34.75
C LYS A 434 1.09 -56.58 -35.08
N GLY A 435 0.75 -56.22 -36.32
CA GLY A 435 -0.61 -56.33 -36.85
C GLY A 435 -1.09 -57.79 -36.85
N PRO A 436 -2.39 -58.04 -36.68
CA PRO A 436 -2.93 -59.40 -36.70
C PRO A 436 -2.90 -59.97 -38.11
N GLU A 437 -2.29 -61.14 -38.26
CA GLU A 437 -2.31 -61.97 -39.47
C GLU A 437 -3.76 -62.37 -39.79
N GLY A 438 -4.15 -62.19 -41.05
CA GLY A 438 -5.45 -62.60 -41.57
C GLY A 438 -5.59 -64.11 -41.63
N GLY A 439 -6.80 -64.59 -41.26
CA GLY A 439 -7.26 -65.94 -41.54
C GLY A 439 -8.53 -65.87 -42.39
N ASP A 440 -8.41 -66.26 -43.65
CA ASP A 440 -9.52 -66.69 -44.50
C ASP A 440 -9.86 -68.17 -44.19
N ALA A 441 -11.15 -68.50 -44.37
CA ALA A 441 -11.83 -69.80 -44.32
C ALA A 441 -12.36 -70.30 -42.96
#